data_AF-A0A0G4NHV7-F1
#
_entry.id   AF-A0A0G4NHV7-F1
#
_cell.length_a   1.000
_cell.length_b   1.000
_cell.length_c   1.000
_cell.angle_alpha   90.00
_cell.angle_beta   90.00
_cell.angle_gamma   90.00
#
_symmetry.space_group_name_H-M   'P 1'
#
loop_
_entity.id
_entity.type
_entity.pdbx_description
1 polymer ?
#
loop_
_entity_poly.entity_id
_entity_poly.type
_entity_poly.pdbx_seq_one_letter_code
_entity_poly.pdbx_strand_id
1 'polypeptide(L)'
;MGQTQQELASYGDMHFSGKEHRGSLILQLMTRFATSFISSIDGTSTEISTKELCGGARIYYIFNSVFGSSLESIDPTSNLSALDIRTAIRNSTGPRPSLFVPEMAFDLLVKPQIKLLEIPSDQPTDIEKQTRNLISEYIAKPNSIVLAVSPANVDIVNSEALKLARHVDPLGRRTIGVLTKVDLMDHGTNALDILSGRVYPLKLGFIGVVNRSQQDIQGSKPMEEALKDEADFFKHHPAYRNIATRC
;
A
#
# COMPACT_ATOMS: atom_id res chain seq x y z
N MET A 1 -12.25 -34.63 26.63
CA MET A 1 -11.38 -34.41 25.46
C MET A 1 -10.33 -33.39 25.86
N GLY A 2 -9.06 -33.63 25.54
CA GLY A 2 -7.96 -32.75 25.97
C GLY A 2 -7.99 -31.40 25.24
N GLN A 3 -7.48 -30.33 25.86
CA GLN A 3 -7.34 -29.00 25.26
C GLN A 3 -6.66 -29.04 23.88
N THR A 4 -5.66 -29.90 23.72
CA THR A 4 -4.96 -30.14 22.45
C THR A 4 -5.85 -30.71 21.36
N GLN A 5 -6.87 -31.50 21.71
CA GLN A 5 -7.81 -32.12 20.77
C GLN A 5 -8.88 -31.11 20.32
N GLN A 6 -9.23 -30.17 21.19
CA GLN A 6 -10.08 -29.02 20.87
C GLN A 6 -9.38 -28.01 19.94
N GLU A 7 -8.09 -27.72 20.19
CA GLU A 7 -7.28 -26.95 19.25
C GLU A 7 -7.15 -27.68 17.91
N LEU A 8 -6.90 -29.00 17.90
CA LEU A 8 -6.82 -29.78 16.67
C LEU A 8 -8.11 -29.68 15.83
N ALA A 9 -9.27 -29.77 16.48
CA ALA A 9 -10.56 -29.64 15.81
C ALA A 9 -10.81 -28.23 15.25
N SER A 10 -10.20 -27.19 15.84
CA SER A 10 -10.30 -25.81 15.34
C SER A 10 -9.51 -25.57 14.05
N TYR A 11 -8.54 -26.44 13.73
CA TYR A 11 -7.75 -26.37 12.49
C TYR A 11 -8.46 -26.99 11.27
N GLY A 12 -9.65 -27.58 11.45
CA GLY A 12 -10.48 -28.12 10.38
C GLY A 12 -10.28 -29.62 10.12
N ASP A 13 -11.19 -30.21 9.35
CA ASP A 13 -11.21 -31.64 9.07
C ASP A 13 -10.08 -32.08 8.13
N MET A 14 -9.54 -33.29 8.35
CA MET A 14 -8.47 -33.91 7.54
C MET A 14 -8.83 -34.14 6.06
N HIS A 15 -10.05 -33.78 5.64
CA HIS A 15 -10.53 -33.89 4.26
C HIS A 15 -9.73 -33.08 3.23
N PHE A 16 -8.89 -32.13 3.66
CA PHE A 16 -8.02 -31.33 2.78
C PHE A 16 -6.58 -31.88 2.63
N SER A 17 -6.34 -33.12 3.04
CA SER A 17 -5.04 -33.79 2.85
C SER A 17 -4.91 -34.38 1.44
N GLY A 18 -4.45 -33.59 0.49
CA GLY A 18 -4.10 -34.05 -0.87
C GLY A 18 -3.54 -32.91 -1.74
N LYS A 19 -2.69 -33.21 -2.74
CA LYS A 19 -2.15 -32.18 -3.65
C LYS A 19 -3.26 -31.36 -4.34
N GLU A 20 -4.40 -32.00 -4.61
CA GLU A 20 -5.57 -31.41 -5.27
C GLU A 20 -6.34 -30.39 -4.41
N HIS A 21 -6.18 -30.43 -3.08
CA HIS A 21 -6.95 -29.60 -2.14
C HIS A 21 -6.13 -28.47 -1.50
N ARG A 22 -4.81 -28.44 -1.73
CA ARG A 22 -3.93 -27.37 -1.24
C ARG A 22 -4.30 -25.99 -1.78
N GLY A 23 -4.70 -25.92 -3.05
CA GLY A 23 -5.17 -24.67 -3.66
C GLY A 23 -6.43 -24.13 -2.97
N SER A 24 -7.41 -25.01 -2.72
CA SER A 24 -8.64 -24.65 -2.01
C SER A 24 -8.37 -24.21 -0.57
N LEU A 25 -7.45 -24.87 0.13
CA LEU A 25 -7.08 -24.50 1.50
C LEU A 25 -6.40 -23.12 1.54
N ILE A 26 -5.46 -22.86 0.63
CA ILE A 26 -4.82 -21.54 0.51
C ILE A 26 -5.87 -20.48 0.21
N LEU A 27 -6.77 -20.73 -0.75
CA LEU A 27 -7.84 -19.80 -1.09
C LEU A 27 -8.75 -19.54 0.12
N GLN A 28 -9.13 -20.57 0.86
CA GLN A 28 -9.94 -20.41 2.08
C GLN A 28 -9.21 -19.59 3.15
N LEU A 29 -7.91 -19.81 3.35
CA LEU A 29 -7.10 -19.04 4.30
C LEU A 29 -6.95 -17.57 3.87
N MET A 30 -6.71 -17.32 2.58
CA MET A 30 -6.65 -15.97 2.00
C MET A 30 -7.99 -15.25 2.15
N THR A 31 -9.09 -15.91 1.80
CA THR A 31 -10.44 -15.37 1.97
C THR A 31 -10.72 -15.08 3.43
N ARG A 32 -10.41 -16.01 4.35
CA ARG A 32 -10.63 -15.79 5.79
C ARG A 32 -9.82 -14.61 6.32
N PHE A 33 -8.56 -14.48 5.89
CA PHE A 33 -7.72 -13.33 6.25
C PHE A 33 -8.31 -12.03 5.70
N ALA A 34 -8.65 -12.00 4.41
CA ALA A 34 -9.21 -10.82 3.76
C ALA A 34 -10.52 -10.40 4.43
N THR A 35 -11.44 -11.33 4.68
CA THR A 35 -12.69 -11.08 5.41
C THR A 35 -12.41 -10.53 6.80
N SER A 36 -11.51 -11.14 7.58
CA SER A 36 -11.18 -10.66 8.93
C SER A 36 -10.57 -9.26 8.93
N PHE A 37 -9.68 -8.96 7.97
CA PHE A 37 -9.04 -7.66 7.83
C PHE A 37 -10.05 -6.58 7.40
N ILE A 38 -10.88 -6.88 6.41
CA ILE A 38 -11.97 -6.00 5.96
C ILE A 38 -12.95 -5.74 7.10
N SER A 39 -13.39 -6.78 7.82
CA SER A 39 -14.27 -6.62 8.99
C SER A 39 -13.65 -5.78 10.10
N SER A 40 -12.33 -5.81 10.28
CA SER A 40 -11.63 -4.93 11.21
C SER A 40 -11.63 -3.47 10.76
N ILE A 41 -11.49 -3.22 9.44
CA ILE A 41 -11.62 -1.87 8.87
C ILE A 41 -13.09 -1.40 8.96
N ASP A 42 -14.05 -2.20 8.54
CA ASP A 42 -15.47 -1.84 8.53
C ASP A 42 -16.09 -1.78 9.95
N GLY A 43 -15.36 -2.23 10.98
CA GLY A 43 -15.85 -2.25 12.36
C GLY A 43 -16.92 -3.33 12.62
N THR A 44 -16.95 -4.37 11.80
CA THR A 44 -17.87 -5.53 11.93
C THR A 44 -17.19 -6.75 12.57
N SER A 45 -15.95 -6.60 13.06
CA SER A 45 -15.21 -7.64 13.77
C SER A 45 -15.95 -8.08 15.05
N THR A 46 -15.84 -9.35 15.41
CA THR A 46 -16.42 -9.90 16.65
C THR A 46 -15.63 -9.54 17.90
N GLU A 47 -14.34 -9.21 17.74
CA GLU A 47 -13.43 -8.82 18.82
C GLU A 47 -13.10 -7.32 18.70
N ILE A 48 -14.04 -6.47 19.10
CA ILE A 48 -13.84 -5.00 19.09
C ILE A 48 -13.50 -4.53 20.51
N SER A 49 -12.40 -3.79 20.64
CA SER A 49 -12.04 -3.13 21.90
C SER A 49 -13.08 -2.08 22.27
N THR A 50 -13.62 -2.15 23.47
CA THR A 50 -14.54 -1.12 24.02
C THR A 50 -13.80 0.06 24.66
N LYS A 51 -12.47 -0.03 24.78
CA LYS A 51 -11.66 0.98 25.49
C LYS A 51 -11.13 2.08 24.58
N GLU A 52 -10.89 1.78 23.31
CA GLU A 52 -10.25 2.69 22.36
C GLU A 52 -10.86 2.54 20.96
N LEU A 53 -10.89 3.62 20.19
CA LEU A 53 -11.24 3.59 18.77
C LEU A 53 -10.20 2.77 18.00
N CYS A 54 -10.64 1.70 17.32
CA CYS A 54 -9.79 0.82 16.53
C CYS A 54 -10.32 0.64 15.10
N GLY A 55 -9.54 0.01 14.24
CA GLY A 55 -9.95 -0.33 12.87
C GLY A 55 -10.23 0.91 12.01
N GLY A 56 -11.21 0.84 11.12
CA GLY A 56 -11.55 1.95 10.24
C GLY A 56 -12.30 3.08 10.92
N ALA A 57 -12.97 2.86 12.05
CA ALA A 57 -13.57 3.94 12.85
C ALA A 57 -12.49 4.92 13.36
N ARG A 58 -11.32 4.41 13.73
CA ARG A 58 -10.18 5.25 14.12
C ARG A 58 -9.62 6.04 12.93
N ILE A 59 -9.48 5.39 11.78
CA ILE A 59 -9.03 6.05 10.53
C ILE A 59 -10.02 7.17 10.16
N TYR A 60 -11.32 6.90 10.23
CA TYR A 60 -12.37 7.88 9.97
C TYR A 60 -12.29 9.07 10.92
N TYR A 61 -12.10 8.82 12.22
CA TYR A 61 -11.94 9.87 13.22
C TYR A 61 -10.73 10.77 12.92
N ILE A 62 -9.61 10.20 12.48
CA ILE A 62 -8.43 10.98 12.10
C ILE A 62 -8.74 11.91 10.92
N PHE A 63 -9.33 11.40 9.85
CA PHE A 63 -9.58 12.22 8.65
C PHE A 63 -10.72 13.23 8.81
N ASN A 64 -11.76 12.91 9.58
CA ASN A 64 -12.92 13.79 9.68
C ASN A 64 -12.90 14.67 10.92
N SER A 65 -12.46 14.13 12.05
CA SER A 65 -12.44 14.90 13.30
C SER A 65 -11.10 15.58 13.51
N VAL A 66 -9.98 14.86 13.44
CA VAL A 66 -8.66 15.47 13.72
C VAL A 66 -8.26 16.42 12.60
N PHE A 67 -8.26 15.95 11.35
CA PHE A 67 -7.90 16.77 10.20
C PHE A 67 -8.96 17.85 9.90
N GLY A 68 -10.25 17.52 10.00
CA GLY A 68 -11.35 18.47 9.85
C GLY A 68 -11.25 19.63 10.84
N SER A 69 -11.10 19.35 12.13
CA SER A 69 -10.91 20.42 13.14
C SER A 69 -9.62 21.20 12.95
N SER A 70 -8.56 20.57 12.46
CA SER A 70 -7.30 21.26 12.16
C SER A 70 -7.46 22.24 10.97
N LEU A 71 -8.21 21.85 9.93
CA LEU A 71 -8.55 22.75 8.83
C LEU A 71 -9.45 23.90 9.26
N GLU A 72 -10.49 23.63 10.05
CA GLU A 72 -11.41 24.65 10.56
C GLU A 72 -10.73 25.66 11.48
N SER A 73 -9.64 25.27 12.13
CA SER A 73 -8.84 26.17 12.97
C SER A 73 -7.97 27.16 12.19
N ILE A 74 -7.77 26.97 10.89
CA ILE A 74 -7.05 27.94 10.07
C ILE A 74 -7.97 29.11 9.74
N ASP A 75 -7.57 30.30 10.17
CA ASP A 75 -8.09 31.54 9.62
C ASP A 75 -7.28 31.92 8.35
N PRO A 76 -7.88 31.84 7.15
CA PRO A 76 -7.22 32.14 5.87
C PRO A 76 -6.93 33.63 5.66
N THR A 77 -7.30 34.49 6.62
CA THR A 77 -7.10 35.94 6.56
C THR A 77 -6.33 36.48 7.76
N SER A 78 -5.90 35.62 8.68
CA SER A 78 -5.25 36.00 9.94
C SER A 78 -4.00 36.89 9.76
N ASN A 79 -3.27 36.73 8.67
CA ASN A 79 -2.08 37.49 8.31
C ASN A 79 -2.30 38.52 7.18
N LEU A 80 -3.55 38.81 6.81
CA LEU A 80 -3.90 39.76 5.74
C LEU A 80 -4.70 40.93 6.30
N SER A 81 -4.06 42.10 6.41
CA SER A 81 -4.79 43.33 6.69
C SER A 81 -5.33 43.97 5.40
N ALA A 82 -6.37 44.80 5.54
CA ALA A 82 -6.86 45.61 4.42
C ALA A 82 -5.80 46.57 3.87
N LEU A 83 -4.82 46.98 4.69
CA LEU A 83 -3.69 47.79 4.27
C LEU A 83 -2.74 47.00 3.36
N ASP A 84 -2.45 45.74 3.71
CA ASP A 84 -1.58 44.86 2.94
C ASP A 84 -2.21 44.53 1.58
N ILE A 85 -3.51 44.25 1.55
CA ILE A 85 -4.26 44.00 0.30
C ILE A 85 -4.19 45.23 -0.61
N ARG A 86 -4.45 46.43 -0.08
CA ARG A 86 -4.37 47.68 -0.86
C ARG A 86 -2.95 47.94 -1.38
N THR A 87 -1.95 47.66 -0.55
CA THR A 87 -0.54 47.82 -0.90
C THR A 87 -0.14 46.83 -2.00
N ALA A 88 -0.54 45.57 -1.90
CA ALA A 88 -0.31 44.55 -2.93
C ALA A 88 -0.95 44.90 -4.27
N ILE A 89 -2.21 45.37 -4.27
CA ILE A 89 -2.91 45.82 -5.48
C ILE A 89 -2.18 47.00 -6.13
N ARG A 90 -1.80 48.00 -5.33
CA ARG A 90 -1.12 49.20 -5.84
C ARG A 90 0.26 48.88 -6.40
N ASN A 91 1.03 48.03 -5.72
CA ASN A 91 2.34 47.58 -6.18
C ASN A 91 2.24 46.73 -7.45
N SER A 92 1.22 45.87 -7.56
CA SER A 92 1.00 45.03 -8.74
C SER A 92 0.47 45.82 -9.95
N THR A 93 -0.20 46.95 -9.71
CA THR A 93 -0.68 47.86 -10.76
C THR A 93 0.45 48.73 -11.32
N GLY A 94 1.47 48.99 -10.50
CA GLY A 94 2.63 49.79 -10.88
C GLY A 94 2.29 51.28 -11.06
N PRO A 95 3.02 52.01 -11.91
CA PRO A 95 2.90 53.47 -12.01
C PRO A 95 1.69 53.95 -12.82
N ARG A 96 0.97 53.04 -13.49
CA ARG A 96 -0.16 53.40 -14.37
C ARG A 96 -1.49 53.20 -13.65
N PRO A 97 -2.46 54.11 -13.81
CA PRO A 97 -3.79 53.89 -13.27
C PRO A 97 -4.44 52.68 -13.97
N SER A 98 -4.98 51.75 -13.18
CA SER A 98 -5.78 50.62 -13.67
C SER A 98 -7.22 50.75 -13.20
N LEU A 99 -8.16 50.43 -14.09
CA LEU A 99 -9.59 50.36 -13.78
C LEU A 99 -9.98 49.03 -13.12
N PHE A 100 -9.13 48.01 -13.24
CA PHE A 100 -9.36 46.67 -12.70
C PHE A 100 -8.21 46.25 -11.78
N VAL A 101 -8.51 45.36 -10.83
CA VAL A 101 -7.50 44.77 -9.94
C VAL A 101 -6.64 43.78 -10.75
N PRO A 102 -5.29 43.89 -10.70
CA PRO A 102 -4.41 42.94 -11.39
C PRO A 102 -4.52 41.52 -10.81
N GLU A 103 -4.58 40.51 -11.68
CA GLU A 103 -4.56 39.10 -11.30
C GLU A 103 -3.33 38.72 -10.46
N MET A 104 -2.18 39.34 -10.76
CA MET A 104 -0.95 39.13 -9.98
C MET A 104 -1.10 39.50 -8.50
N ALA A 105 -1.94 40.49 -8.15
CA ALA A 105 -2.18 40.85 -6.76
C ALA A 105 -2.95 39.74 -6.03
N PHE A 106 -3.93 39.12 -6.70
CA PHE A 106 -4.67 37.98 -6.17
C PHE A 106 -3.72 36.79 -5.93
N ASP A 107 -2.90 36.46 -6.92
CA ASP A 107 -1.90 35.39 -6.82
C ASP A 107 -0.92 35.59 -5.66
N LEU A 108 -0.43 36.81 -5.47
CA LEU A 108 0.48 37.17 -4.37
C LEU A 108 -0.17 37.05 -3.00
N LEU A 109 -1.47 37.33 -2.90
CA LEU A 109 -2.21 37.28 -1.64
C LEU A 109 -2.67 35.85 -1.30
N VAL A 110 -3.06 35.05 -2.31
CA VAL A 110 -3.65 33.72 -2.11
C VAL A 110 -2.60 32.63 -1.93
N LYS A 111 -1.47 32.66 -2.66
CA LYS A 111 -0.42 31.63 -2.54
C LYS A 111 0.09 31.44 -1.10
N PRO A 112 0.34 32.50 -0.30
CA PRO A 112 0.67 32.36 1.11
C PRO A 112 -0.44 31.71 1.95
N GLN A 113 -1.72 31.98 1.65
CA GLN A 113 -2.84 31.36 2.36
C GLN A 113 -2.96 29.87 2.05
N ILE A 114 -2.71 29.48 0.80
CA ILE A 114 -2.66 28.06 0.42
C ILE A 114 -1.55 27.33 1.18
N LYS A 115 -0.39 27.97 1.43
CA LYS A 115 0.67 27.38 2.25
C LYS A 115 0.27 27.16 3.70
N LEU A 116 -0.71 27.90 4.25
CA LEU A 116 -1.21 27.64 5.59
C LEU A 116 -1.90 26.28 5.70
N LEU A 117 -2.45 25.76 4.59
CA LEU A 117 -3.03 24.41 4.53
C LEU A 117 -1.98 23.31 4.66
N GLU A 118 -0.69 23.60 4.45
CA GLU A 118 0.40 22.64 4.59
C GLU A 118 0.55 22.15 6.05
N ILE A 119 0.26 23.03 7.03
CA ILE A 119 0.41 22.74 8.46
C ILE A 119 -0.63 21.72 8.96
N PRO A 120 -1.93 21.82 8.67
CA PRO A 120 -2.89 20.75 8.97
C PRO A 120 -2.85 19.61 7.97
N SER A 121 -2.30 19.81 6.76
CA SER A 121 -1.97 18.70 5.84
C SER A 121 -0.82 17.85 6.37
N ASP A 122 -0.13 18.28 7.42
CA ASP A 122 0.66 17.42 8.28
C ASP A 122 -0.33 16.47 8.99
N GLN A 123 -0.71 15.42 8.25
CA GLN A 123 -1.41 14.24 8.73
C GLN A 123 -0.85 13.93 10.14
N PRO A 124 -1.69 13.63 11.15
CA PRO A 124 -1.16 13.43 12.49
C PRO A 124 -0.01 12.44 12.38
N THR A 125 1.15 12.81 12.92
CA THR A 125 2.43 12.09 12.72
C THR A 125 2.36 10.60 13.08
N ASP A 126 1.29 10.22 13.77
CA ASP A 126 0.97 8.87 14.16
C ASP A 126 0.15 8.07 13.14
N ILE A 127 -0.37 8.62 12.03
CA ILE A 127 -1.23 7.85 11.11
C ILE A 127 -0.44 6.74 10.42
N GLU A 128 0.77 7.03 9.94
CA GLU A 128 1.67 6.01 9.41
C GLU A 128 1.97 4.96 10.49
N LYS A 129 2.25 5.42 11.71
CA LYS A 129 2.48 4.53 12.87
C LYS A 129 1.26 3.67 13.18
N GLN A 130 0.04 4.22 13.11
CA GLN A 130 -1.21 3.52 13.37
C GLN A 130 -1.50 2.48 12.28
N THR A 131 -1.33 2.83 11.01
CA THR A 131 -1.45 1.87 9.89
C THR A 131 -0.41 0.76 10.02
N ARG A 132 0.85 1.10 10.36
CA ARG A 132 1.90 0.11 10.60
C ARG A 132 1.58 -0.79 11.80
N ASN A 133 1.03 -0.26 12.88
CA ASN A 133 0.63 -1.05 14.05
C ASN A 133 -0.49 -2.04 13.70
N LEU A 134 -1.52 -1.57 12.98
CA LEU A 134 -2.62 -2.43 12.53
C LEU A 134 -2.10 -3.54 11.62
N ILE A 135 -1.24 -3.24 10.64
CA ILE A 135 -0.63 -4.28 9.81
C ILE A 135 0.22 -5.25 10.66
N SER A 136 1.06 -4.71 11.54
CA SER A 136 1.99 -5.47 12.38
C SER A 136 1.28 -6.48 13.25
N GLU A 137 0.12 -6.15 13.83
CA GLU A 137 -0.67 -7.09 14.63
C GLU A 137 -1.07 -8.35 13.84
N TYR A 138 -1.39 -8.20 12.56
CA TYR A 138 -1.78 -9.32 11.70
C TYR A 138 -0.57 -10.08 11.16
N ILE A 139 0.50 -9.39 10.75
CA ILE A 139 1.69 -10.04 10.17
C ILE A 139 2.64 -10.61 11.23
N ALA A 140 2.54 -10.19 12.50
CA ALA A 140 3.37 -10.69 13.60
C ALA A 140 3.04 -12.14 14.00
N LYS A 141 1.86 -12.65 13.64
CA LYS A 141 1.45 -14.02 13.95
C LYS A 141 2.47 -15.02 13.37
N PRO A 142 3.12 -15.88 14.18
CA PRO A 142 4.21 -16.73 13.71
C PRO A 142 3.78 -17.77 12.66
N ASN A 143 2.48 -18.13 12.66
CA ASN A 143 1.88 -19.07 11.72
C ASN A 143 1.41 -18.42 10.41
N SER A 144 1.69 -17.13 10.16
CA SER A 144 1.36 -16.46 8.90
C SER A 144 2.53 -16.44 7.92
N ILE A 145 2.23 -16.62 6.63
CA ILE A 145 3.15 -16.36 5.54
C ILE A 145 2.99 -14.90 5.12
N VAL A 146 4.09 -14.17 5.00
CA VAL A 146 4.09 -12.77 4.55
C VAL A 146 4.37 -12.74 3.04
N LEU A 147 3.42 -12.23 2.27
CA LEU A 147 3.59 -12.01 0.84
C LEU A 147 4.01 -10.56 0.60
N ALA A 148 5.32 -10.33 0.43
CA ALA A 148 5.86 -8.99 0.21
C ALA A 148 5.88 -8.69 -1.29
N VAL A 149 4.85 -7.99 -1.76
CA VAL A 149 4.68 -7.62 -3.18
C VAL A 149 5.41 -6.32 -3.47
N SER A 150 6.19 -6.27 -4.54
CA SER A 150 6.85 -5.06 -5.02
C SER A 150 6.97 -5.07 -6.53
N PRO A 151 6.94 -3.92 -7.21
CA PRO A 151 7.18 -3.87 -8.64
C PRO A 151 8.68 -4.04 -8.95
N ALA A 152 9.00 -4.60 -10.11
CA ALA A 152 10.37 -4.88 -10.53
C ALA A 152 11.15 -3.63 -10.95
N ASN A 153 10.43 -2.57 -11.31
CA ASN A 153 11.02 -1.32 -11.79
C ASN A 153 11.45 -0.35 -10.67
N VAL A 154 11.31 -0.74 -9.39
CA VAL A 154 11.78 0.06 -8.25
C VAL A 154 12.88 -0.67 -7.49
N ASP A 155 13.68 0.09 -6.74
CA ASP A 155 14.69 -0.48 -5.87
C ASP A 155 14.04 -1.31 -4.74
N ILE A 156 14.24 -2.62 -4.81
CA ILE A 156 13.65 -3.60 -3.90
C ILE A 156 14.16 -3.44 -2.46
N VAL A 157 15.39 -2.95 -2.27
CA VAL A 157 15.98 -2.78 -0.93
C VAL A 157 15.23 -1.71 -0.14
N ASN A 158 14.64 -0.75 -0.85
CA ASN A 158 13.85 0.34 -0.29
C ASN A 158 12.35 0.03 -0.21
N SER A 159 11.91 -1.19 -0.56
CA SER A 159 10.50 -1.59 -0.49
C SER A 159 9.96 -1.57 0.94
N GLU A 160 8.90 -0.79 1.16
CA GLU A 160 8.20 -0.73 2.46
C GLU A 160 7.58 -2.08 2.87
N ALA A 161 7.10 -2.87 1.90
CA ALA A 161 6.56 -4.20 2.17
C ALA A 161 7.63 -5.14 2.75
N LEU A 162 8.86 -5.10 2.21
CA LEU A 162 9.97 -5.91 2.70
C LEU A 162 10.54 -5.39 4.02
N LYS A 163 10.56 -4.07 4.24
CA LYS A 163 10.94 -3.47 5.52
C LYS A 163 9.97 -3.90 6.64
N LEU A 164 8.66 -3.84 6.37
CA LEU A 164 7.63 -4.30 7.29
C LEU A 164 7.75 -5.80 7.57
N ALA A 165 7.93 -6.62 6.52
CA ALA A 165 8.14 -8.05 6.68
C ALA A 165 9.36 -8.37 7.55
N ARG A 166 10.49 -7.67 7.35
CA ARG A 166 11.72 -7.88 8.12
C ARG A 166 11.56 -7.55 9.60
N HIS A 167 10.70 -6.58 9.94
CA HIS A 167 10.42 -6.23 11.34
C HIS A 167 9.79 -7.40 12.11
N VAL A 168 8.95 -8.22 11.45
CA VAL A 168 8.24 -9.36 12.06
C VAL A 168 8.80 -10.73 11.67
N ASP A 169 9.68 -10.79 10.67
CA ASP A 169 10.41 -11.97 10.21
C ASP A 169 11.87 -11.60 9.86
N PRO A 170 12.72 -11.29 10.86
CA PRO A 170 14.10 -10.85 10.62
C PRO A 170 14.94 -11.84 9.84
N LEU A 171 14.62 -13.14 9.92
CA LEU A 171 15.33 -14.22 9.26
C LEU A 171 14.77 -14.57 7.87
N GLY A 172 13.64 -13.96 7.47
CA GLY A 172 12.98 -14.22 6.19
C GLY A 172 12.50 -15.65 6.03
N ARG A 173 12.12 -16.34 7.12
CA ARG A 173 11.75 -17.77 7.13
C ARG A 173 10.35 -18.03 6.60
N ARG A 174 9.46 -17.04 6.72
CA ARG A 174 8.04 -17.13 6.37
C ARG A 174 7.62 -16.02 5.39
N THR A 175 8.57 -15.27 4.85
CA THR A 175 8.33 -14.21 3.86
C THR A 175 8.66 -14.70 2.45
N ILE A 176 7.71 -14.52 1.53
CA ILE A 176 7.88 -14.72 0.08
C ILE A 176 7.89 -13.34 -0.58
N GLY A 177 8.90 -13.08 -1.40
CA GLY A 177 8.93 -11.88 -2.24
C GLY A 177 8.16 -12.12 -3.52
N VAL A 178 7.27 -11.20 -3.89
CA VAL A 178 6.57 -11.23 -5.18
C VAL A 178 6.99 -10.01 -5.97
N LEU A 179 7.58 -10.25 -7.14
CA LEU A 179 8.05 -9.20 -8.02
C LEU A 179 7.10 -9.06 -9.21
N THR A 180 6.32 -7.99 -9.22
CA THR A 180 5.36 -7.68 -10.31
C THR A 180 6.01 -6.85 -11.39
N LYS A 181 5.39 -6.73 -12.57
CA LYS A 181 5.85 -5.84 -13.66
C LYS A 181 7.27 -6.16 -14.15
N VAL A 182 7.69 -7.42 -14.08
CA VAL A 182 9.01 -7.87 -14.56
C VAL A 182 9.15 -7.74 -16.08
N ASP A 183 8.02 -7.66 -16.78
CA ASP A 183 7.86 -7.42 -18.21
C ASP A 183 8.06 -5.94 -18.59
N LEU A 184 7.84 -5.00 -17.67
CA LEU A 184 7.95 -3.55 -17.90
C LEU A 184 9.31 -2.98 -17.48
N MET A 185 10.35 -3.81 -17.39
CA MET A 185 11.70 -3.35 -17.07
C MET A 185 12.38 -2.72 -18.28
N ASP A 186 13.22 -1.72 -18.02
CA ASP A 186 13.95 -1.02 -19.08
C ASP A 186 14.92 -1.96 -19.81
N HIS A 187 15.04 -1.77 -21.13
CA HIS A 187 15.97 -2.53 -21.95
C HIS A 187 17.40 -2.49 -21.40
N GLY A 188 18.01 -3.67 -21.22
CA GLY A 188 19.35 -3.82 -20.65
C GLY A 188 19.36 -4.03 -19.14
N THR A 189 18.22 -3.87 -18.45
CA THR A 189 18.06 -4.23 -17.04
C THR A 189 17.20 -5.50 -16.89
N ASN A 190 17.34 -6.19 -15.77
CA ASN A 190 16.51 -7.34 -15.42
C ASN A 190 16.53 -7.57 -13.91
N ALA A 191 15.57 -8.37 -13.43
CA ALA A 191 15.41 -8.68 -12.01
C ALA A 191 16.04 -10.02 -11.60
N LEU A 192 16.94 -10.61 -12.40
CA LEU A 192 17.45 -11.97 -12.15
C LEU A 192 18.16 -12.08 -10.79
N ASP A 193 18.93 -11.06 -10.39
CA ASP A 193 19.62 -11.06 -9.10
C ASP A 193 18.64 -10.90 -7.91
N ILE A 194 17.49 -10.26 -8.13
CA ILE A 194 16.43 -10.17 -7.12
C ILE A 194 15.71 -11.52 -7.02
N LEU A 195 15.29 -12.08 -8.16
CA LEU A 195 14.58 -13.37 -8.25
C LEU A 195 15.42 -14.56 -7.76
N SER A 196 16.75 -14.47 -7.89
CA SER A 196 17.69 -15.45 -7.34
C SER A 196 18.02 -15.23 -5.86
N GLY A 197 17.52 -14.17 -5.24
CA GLY A 197 17.74 -13.84 -3.83
C GLY A 197 19.13 -13.29 -3.50
N ARG A 198 19.90 -12.84 -4.51
CA ARG A 198 21.25 -12.26 -4.33
C ARG A 198 21.20 -10.83 -3.80
N VAL A 199 20.20 -10.05 -4.22
CA VAL A 199 20.03 -8.65 -3.78
C VAL A 199 19.41 -8.59 -2.38
N TYR A 200 18.32 -9.33 -2.17
CA TYR A 200 17.62 -9.36 -0.89
C TYR A 200 17.31 -10.82 -0.53
N PRO A 201 18.00 -11.43 0.44
CA PRO A 201 17.83 -12.86 0.72
C PRO A 201 16.55 -13.14 1.54
N LEU A 202 15.71 -14.03 1.01
CA LEU A 202 14.54 -14.63 1.68
C LEU A 202 14.65 -16.16 1.61
N LYS A 203 14.28 -16.88 2.68
CA LYS A 203 14.39 -18.35 2.72
C LYS A 203 13.40 -19.03 1.79
N LEU A 204 12.23 -18.44 1.59
CA LEU A 204 11.23 -18.92 0.63
C LEU A 204 11.42 -18.37 -0.77
N GLY A 205 12.40 -17.48 -0.96
CA GLY A 205 12.77 -16.92 -2.26
C GLY A 205 11.82 -15.84 -2.78
N PHE A 206 11.96 -15.57 -4.08
CA PHE A 206 11.18 -14.60 -4.83
C PHE A 206 10.48 -15.30 -6.00
N ILE A 207 9.29 -14.80 -6.32
CA ILE A 207 8.47 -15.23 -7.46
C ILE A 207 8.22 -14.01 -8.34
N GLY A 208 8.59 -14.09 -9.61
CA GLY A 208 8.26 -13.06 -10.59
C GLY A 208 6.86 -13.32 -11.15
N VAL A 209 6.07 -12.27 -11.35
CA VAL A 209 4.74 -12.38 -11.96
C VAL A 209 4.52 -11.34 -13.05
N VAL A 210 3.86 -11.77 -14.12
CA VAL A 210 3.39 -10.92 -15.22
C VAL A 210 1.87 -10.85 -15.14
N ASN A 211 1.35 -9.65 -14.94
CA ASN A 211 -0.09 -9.43 -14.80
C ASN A 211 -0.71 -8.95 -16.11
N ARG A 212 -2.03 -9.10 -16.23
CA ARG A 212 -2.80 -8.47 -17.31
C ARG A 212 -2.57 -6.95 -17.33
N SER A 213 -2.31 -6.42 -18.52
CA SER A 213 -2.23 -4.98 -18.75
C SER A 213 -3.61 -4.32 -18.69
N GLN A 214 -3.63 -2.99 -18.65
CA GLN A 214 -4.90 -2.25 -18.70
C GLN A 214 -5.68 -2.53 -19.99
N GLN A 215 -4.96 -2.75 -21.11
CA GLN A 215 -5.56 -3.11 -22.39
C GLN A 215 -6.18 -4.51 -22.35
N ASP A 216 -5.49 -5.48 -21.73
CA ASP A 216 -6.02 -6.85 -21.55
C ASP A 216 -7.30 -6.85 -20.69
N ILE A 217 -7.35 -6.01 -19.65
CA ILE A 217 -8.53 -5.88 -18.79
C ILE A 217 -9.70 -5.27 -19.56
N GLN A 218 -9.47 -4.20 -20.32
CA GLN A 218 -10.51 -3.58 -21.17
C GLN A 218 -11.00 -4.55 -22.25
N GLY A 219 -10.10 -5.37 -22.79
CA GLY A 219 -10.42 -6.46 -23.72
C GLY A 219 -11.02 -7.70 -23.06
N SER A 220 -11.23 -7.70 -21.74
CA SER A 220 -11.76 -8.83 -20.96
C SER A 220 -11.02 -10.14 -21.21
N LYS A 221 -9.69 -10.05 -21.36
CA LYS A 221 -8.82 -11.21 -21.57
C LYS A 221 -9.01 -12.25 -20.46
N PRO A 222 -9.28 -13.53 -20.80
CA PRO A 222 -9.47 -14.57 -19.81
C PRO A 222 -8.17 -14.85 -19.04
N MET A 223 -8.31 -15.30 -17.79
CA MET A 223 -7.16 -15.59 -16.93
C MET A 223 -6.29 -16.73 -17.49
N GLU A 224 -6.90 -17.71 -18.17
CA GLU A 224 -6.18 -18.82 -18.79
C GLU A 224 -5.19 -18.33 -19.87
N GLU A 225 -5.59 -17.36 -20.69
CA GLU A 225 -4.73 -16.76 -21.69
C GLU A 225 -3.62 -15.90 -21.05
N ALA A 226 -3.95 -15.16 -19.98
CA ALA A 226 -2.95 -14.39 -19.24
C ALA A 226 -1.85 -15.28 -18.62
N LEU A 227 -2.23 -16.44 -18.07
CA LEU A 227 -1.29 -17.42 -17.53
C LEU A 227 -0.42 -18.04 -18.62
N LYS A 228 -0.98 -18.27 -19.81
CA LYS A 228 -0.21 -18.76 -20.96
C LYS A 228 0.83 -17.73 -21.40
N ASP A 229 0.45 -16.46 -21.49
CA ASP A 229 1.35 -15.37 -21.86
C ASP A 229 2.46 -15.16 -20.83
N GLU A 230 2.15 -15.26 -19.53
CA GLU A 230 3.15 -15.26 -18.47
C GLU A 230 4.15 -16.41 -18.63
N ALA A 231 3.66 -17.62 -18.84
CA ALA A 231 4.52 -18.79 -19.06
C ALA A 231 5.39 -18.64 -20.31
N ASP A 232 4.84 -18.09 -21.40
CA ASP A 232 5.56 -17.85 -22.64
C ASP A 232 6.60 -16.72 -22.48
N PHE A 233 6.29 -15.67 -21.71
CA PHE A 233 7.24 -14.63 -21.32
C PHE A 233 8.44 -15.25 -20.61
N PHE A 234 8.24 -15.99 -19.53
CA PHE A 234 9.36 -16.55 -18.77
C PHE A 234 10.18 -17.56 -19.57
N LYS A 235 9.55 -18.39 -20.41
CA LYS A 235 10.26 -19.37 -21.27
C LYS A 235 11.15 -18.72 -22.31
N HIS A 236 10.69 -17.65 -22.94
CA HIS A 236 11.39 -17.03 -24.07
C HIS A 236 12.26 -15.85 -23.67
N HIS A 237 12.08 -15.26 -22.48
CA HIS A 237 12.85 -14.11 -22.05
C HIS A 237 14.33 -14.47 -21.82
N PRO A 238 15.31 -13.79 -22.46
CA PRO A 238 16.73 -14.16 -22.42
C PRO A 238 17.31 -14.27 -21.00
N ALA A 239 16.87 -13.38 -20.09
CA ALA A 239 17.35 -13.35 -18.71
C ALA A 239 16.61 -14.34 -17.79
N TYR A 240 15.36 -14.70 -18.08
CA TYR A 240 14.50 -15.43 -17.14
C TYR A 240 14.23 -16.89 -17.50
N ARG A 241 14.58 -17.33 -18.72
CA ARG A 241 14.38 -18.73 -19.17
C ARG A 241 14.90 -19.80 -18.21
N ASN A 242 16.01 -19.51 -17.52
CA ASN A 242 16.64 -20.45 -16.59
C ASN A 242 15.88 -20.57 -15.25
N ILE A 243 15.00 -19.61 -14.93
CA ILE A 243 14.16 -19.58 -13.73
C ILE A 243 12.68 -19.77 -14.05
N ALA A 244 12.32 -20.05 -15.30
CA ALA A 244 10.94 -20.19 -15.77
C ALA A 244 10.16 -21.36 -15.14
N THR A 245 10.83 -22.27 -14.42
CA THR A 245 10.14 -23.32 -13.64
C THR A 245 9.78 -22.87 -12.22
N ARG A 246 10.24 -21.69 -11.80
CA ARG A 246 10.04 -21.09 -10.48
C ARG A 246 9.05 -19.93 -10.48
N CYS A 247 8.78 -19.37 -11.66
CA CYS A 247 7.81 -18.31 -11.92
C CYS A 247 6.78 -18.92 -12.87
#